data_AF-A0A7R9TJY9-F1
#
_entry.id   AF-A0A7R9TJY9-F1
#
_cell.length_a   1.000
_cell.length_b   1.000
_cell.length_c   1.000
_cell.angle_alpha   90.00
_cell.angle_beta   90.00
_cell.angle_gamma   90.00
#
_symmetry.space_group_name_H-M   'P 1'
#
loop_
_entity.id
_entity.type
_entity.pdbx_description
1 polymer ?
#
loop_
_entity_poly.entity_id
_entity_poly.type
_entity_poly.pdbx_seq_one_letter_code
_entity_poly.pdbx_strand_id
1 'polypeptide(L)'
;RSYELLIALLSHAGAADEPDAVGPPLGTSTPSEQLECVVAACDGEKDPRCVLLVCELFQALPRAFCGAEGDDARALSKLDAHRAAFAAAAETLYDVVAAYFPVSFRPPPGDVVRVTHEQLAATLRGAMCASSAYAPWAVPHVLESVDGSKPGLVVDDALAALAACGSAFGRRAMAPHM
;
A
#
# COMPACT_ATOMS: atom_id res chain seq x y z
N ARG A 1 -15.97 5.74 -10.46
CA ARG A 1 -15.75 4.44 -9.78
C ARG A 1 -14.66 4.55 -8.72
N SER A 2 -13.48 5.10 -9.02
CA SER A 2 -12.33 5.19 -8.09
C SER A 2 -12.57 6.04 -6.83
N TYR A 3 -13.37 7.11 -6.92
CA TYR A 3 -13.67 7.99 -5.78
C TYR A 3 -14.65 7.40 -4.77
N GLU A 4 -15.54 6.48 -5.16
CA GLU A 4 -16.46 5.86 -4.21
C GLU A 4 -15.74 4.90 -3.25
N LEU A 5 -14.70 4.21 -3.74
CA LEU A 5 -13.85 3.33 -2.92
C LEU A 5 -13.03 4.15 -1.91
N LEU A 6 -12.52 5.30 -2.34
CA LEU A 6 -11.81 6.27 -1.49
C LEU A 6 -12.74 6.91 -0.45
N ILE A 7 -13.95 7.33 -0.84
CA ILE A 7 -14.97 7.87 0.07
C ILE A 7 -15.41 6.81 1.08
N ALA A 8 -15.63 5.56 0.63
CA ALA A 8 -15.94 4.44 1.50
C ALA A 8 -14.85 4.22 2.57
N LEU A 9 -13.59 4.16 2.16
CA LEU A 9 -12.48 3.93 3.09
C LEU A 9 -12.24 5.10 4.05
N LEU A 10 -12.33 6.34 3.57
CA LEU A 10 -12.22 7.53 4.41
C LEU A 10 -13.40 7.65 5.39
N SER A 11 -14.61 7.28 4.97
CA SER A 11 -15.80 7.28 5.84
C SER A 11 -15.74 6.16 6.89
N HIS A 12 -15.15 5.00 6.57
CA HIS A 12 -14.96 3.91 7.54
C HIS A 12 -13.78 4.10 8.49
N ALA A 13 -12.76 4.85 8.12
CA ALA A 13 -11.68 5.20 9.05
C ALA A 13 -12.21 5.96 10.29
N GLY A 14 -13.33 6.69 10.15
CA GLY A 14 -14.04 7.34 11.27
C GLY A 14 -15.04 6.45 12.00
N ALA A 15 -15.35 5.26 11.47
CA ALA A 15 -16.27 4.29 12.09
C ALA A 15 -15.55 3.28 13.01
N ALA A 16 -14.25 3.47 13.28
CA ALA A 16 -13.49 2.65 14.22
C ALA A 16 -14.07 2.64 15.65
N ASP A 17 -14.88 3.66 15.99
CA ASP A 17 -15.62 3.74 17.26
C ASP A 17 -17.00 3.06 17.22
N GLU A 18 -17.45 2.53 16.07
CA GLU A 18 -18.71 1.79 15.99
C GLU A 18 -18.50 0.28 16.26
N PRO A 19 -19.27 -0.31 17.20
CA PRO A 19 -19.12 -1.71 17.61
C PRO A 19 -19.47 -2.76 16.51
N ASP A 20 -19.97 -2.30 15.36
CA ASP A 20 -20.48 -3.14 14.27
C ASP A 20 -19.82 -2.87 12.90
N ALA A 21 -18.60 -2.32 12.85
CA ALA A 21 -17.89 -2.11 11.59
C ALA A 21 -17.70 -3.41 10.75
N VAL A 22 -18.16 -3.41 9.50
CA VAL A 22 -18.16 -4.55 8.53
C VAL A 22 -17.04 -4.42 7.47
N GLY A 23 -16.04 -3.58 7.72
CA GLY A 23 -15.10 -3.11 6.69
C GLY A 23 -15.74 -2.10 5.73
N PRO A 24 -14.98 -1.58 4.73
CA PRO A 24 -15.50 -0.63 3.75
C PRO A 24 -16.67 -1.24 2.94
N PRO A 25 -17.76 -0.51 2.63
CA PRO A 25 -18.98 -1.04 2.06
C PRO A 25 -18.80 -1.10 0.54
N LEU A 26 -17.85 -1.92 0.08
CA LEU A 26 -17.48 -2.05 -1.32
C LEU A 26 -18.50 -2.89 -2.13
N GLY A 27 -19.72 -3.05 -1.61
CA GLY A 27 -20.80 -3.83 -2.21
C GLY A 27 -20.65 -5.35 -2.09
N THR A 28 -19.57 -5.86 -1.48
CA THR A 28 -19.31 -7.29 -1.27
C THR A 28 -19.45 -7.69 0.20
N SER A 29 -19.66 -8.99 0.45
CA SER A 29 -20.04 -9.51 1.78
C SER A 29 -18.87 -10.05 2.60
N THR A 30 -17.75 -10.41 1.95
CA THR A 30 -16.58 -10.96 2.65
C THR A 30 -15.34 -10.07 2.50
N PRO A 31 -14.42 -10.07 3.49
CA PRO A 31 -13.18 -9.27 3.41
C PRO A 31 -12.29 -9.63 2.21
N SER A 32 -12.27 -10.90 1.79
CA SER A 32 -11.49 -11.34 0.62
C SER A 32 -12.03 -10.71 -0.67
N GLU A 33 -13.35 -10.76 -0.89
CA GLU A 33 -13.98 -10.13 -2.05
C GLU A 33 -13.74 -8.61 -2.07
N GLN A 34 -13.75 -7.96 -0.90
CA GLN A 34 -13.43 -6.53 -0.77
C GLN A 34 -11.99 -6.24 -1.26
N LEU A 35 -11.00 -7.04 -0.84
CA LEU A 35 -9.60 -6.89 -1.25
C LEU A 35 -9.39 -7.19 -2.74
N GLU A 36 -10.07 -8.21 -3.27
CA GLU A 36 -10.07 -8.50 -4.71
C GLU A 36 -10.63 -7.31 -5.53
N CYS A 37 -11.71 -6.67 -5.05
CA CYS A 37 -12.23 -5.46 -5.68
C CYS A 37 -11.23 -4.29 -5.63
N VAL A 38 -10.49 -4.14 -4.52
CA VAL A 38 -9.44 -3.13 -4.38
C VAL A 38 -8.34 -3.37 -5.41
N VAL A 39 -7.83 -4.60 -5.51
CA VAL A 39 -6.82 -5.00 -6.49
C VAL A 39 -7.31 -4.70 -7.91
N ALA A 40 -8.49 -5.19 -8.27
CA ALA A 40 -9.06 -4.99 -9.61
C ALA A 40 -9.31 -3.52 -9.96
N ALA A 41 -9.56 -2.66 -8.97
CA ALA A 41 -9.77 -1.23 -9.18
C ALA A 41 -8.46 -0.43 -9.32
N CYS A 42 -7.35 -0.95 -8.77
CA CYS A 42 -6.06 -0.23 -8.69
C CYS A 42 -5.01 -0.75 -9.67
N ASP A 43 -5.19 -1.97 -10.19
CA ASP A 43 -4.27 -2.59 -11.14
C ASP A 43 -4.22 -1.85 -12.48
N GLY A 44 -3.01 -1.67 -13.00
CA GLY A 44 -2.78 -1.09 -14.33
C GLY A 44 -3.08 0.40 -14.51
N GLU A 45 -3.18 1.19 -13.43
CA GLU A 45 -3.36 2.64 -13.53
C GLU A 45 -2.12 3.32 -14.16
N LYS A 46 -2.33 4.34 -14.99
CA LYS A 46 -1.24 5.00 -15.73
C LYS A 46 -1.15 6.50 -15.47
N ASP A 47 -2.23 7.11 -15.00
CA ASP A 47 -2.23 8.53 -14.67
C ASP A 47 -1.46 8.76 -13.36
N PRO A 48 -0.40 9.59 -13.34
CA PRO A 48 0.40 9.83 -12.14
C PRO A 48 -0.44 10.37 -10.96
N ARG A 49 -1.53 11.09 -11.23
CA ARG A 49 -2.43 11.60 -10.19
C ARG A 49 -3.24 10.47 -9.57
N CYS A 50 -3.69 9.52 -10.39
CA CYS A 50 -4.39 8.35 -9.90
C CYS A 50 -3.43 7.40 -9.17
N VAL A 51 -2.18 7.26 -9.63
CA VAL A 51 -1.16 6.47 -8.91
C VAL A 51 -0.90 7.04 -7.51
N LEU A 52 -0.86 8.36 -7.33
CA LEU A 52 -0.79 8.96 -5.99
C LEU A 52 -1.97 8.52 -5.11
N LEU A 53 -3.19 8.58 -5.63
CA LEU A 53 -4.39 8.15 -4.91
C LEU A 53 -4.37 6.66 -4.58
N VAL A 54 -3.88 5.82 -5.50
CA VAL A 54 -3.66 4.38 -5.24
C VAL A 54 -2.64 4.20 -4.11
N CYS A 55 -1.53 4.94 -4.12
CA CYS A 55 -0.52 4.82 -3.08
C CYS A 55 -1.05 5.28 -1.70
N GLU A 56 -1.81 6.38 -1.64
CA GLU A 56 -2.46 6.84 -0.41
C GLU A 56 -3.49 5.83 0.12
N LEU A 57 -4.29 5.26 -0.79
CA LEU A 57 -5.21 4.18 -0.50
C LEU A 57 -4.48 3.00 0.14
N PHE A 58 -3.38 2.54 -0.46
CA PHE A 58 -2.60 1.40 0.04
C PHE A 58 -1.94 1.65 1.39
N GLN A 59 -1.65 2.91 1.73
CA GLN A 59 -1.21 3.27 3.08
C GLN A 59 -2.35 3.18 4.11
N ALA A 60 -3.60 3.39 3.70
CA ALA A 60 -4.77 3.31 4.57
C ALA A 60 -5.33 1.88 4.71
N LEU A 61 -5.14 1.02 3.71
CA LEU A 61 -5.68 -0.35 3.66
C LEU A 61 -5.34 -1.19 4.90
N PRO A 62 -4.10 -1.23 5.42
CA PRO A 62 -3.77 -2.03 6.60
C PRO A 62 -4.63 -1.62 7.79
N ARG A 63 -4.86 -0.31 7.99
CA ARG A 63 -5.71 0.15 9.09
C ARG A 63 -7.18 -0.21 8.89
N ALA A 64 -7.67 -0.11 7.65
CA ALA A 64 -9.06 -0.41 7.33
C ALA A 64 -9.42 -1.90 7.53
N PHE A 65 -8.48 -2.81 7.28
CA PHE A 65 -8.69 -4.26 7.42
C PHE A 65 -8.11 -4.86 8.71
N CYS A 66 -7.08 -4.24 9.27
CA CYS A 66 -6.36 -4.78 10.42
C CYS A 66 -6.43 -3.86 11.65
N GLY A 67 -7.22 -2.78 11.65
CA GLY A 67 -7.33 -1.86 12.79
C GLY A 67 -6.05 -1.09 13.08
N ALA A 68 -6.03 -0.28 14.14
CA ALA A 68 -4.82 0.43 14.56
C ALA A 68 -3.91 -0.48 15.41
N GLU A 69 -2.60 -0.22 15.38
CA GLU A 69 -1.69 -0.82 16.36
C GLU A 69 -2.01 -0.25 17.75
N GLY A 70 -2.41 -1.12 18.68
CA GLY A 70 -2.74 -0.75 20.07
C GLY A 70 -4.23 -0.75 20.44
N ASP A 71 -5.13 -1.13 19.52
CA ASP A 71 -6.55 -1.27 19.83
C ASP A 71 -6.83 -2.41 20.83
N ASP A 72 -7.80 -2.18 21.72
CA ASP A 72 -8.08 -2.97 22.92
C ASP A 72 -8.45 -4.43 22.59
N ALA A 73 -7.87 -5.38 23.34
CA ALA A 73 -7.88 -6.83 23.05
C ALA A 73 -9.28 -7.48 22.93
N ARG A 74 -10.35 -6.77 23.30
CA ARG A 74 -11.74 -7.25 23.30
C ARG A 74 -12.49 -7.04 21.98
N ALA A 75 -12.00 -6.19 21.08
CA ALA A 75 -12.56 -6.01 19.73
C ALA A 75 -11.94 -6.97 18.67
N LEU A 76 -10.96 -7.80 19.06
CA LEU A 76 -10.14 -8.59 18.13
C LEU A 76 -10.90 -9.70 17.38
N SER A 77 -11.96 -10.30 17.95
CA SER A 77 -12.53 -11.53 17.36
C SER A 77 -13.26 -11.33 16.03
N LYS A 78 -13.78 -10.12 15.75
CA LYS A 78 -14.39 -9.78 14.43
C LYS A 78 -13.32 -9.37 13.41
N LEU A 79 -12.21 -8.80 13.87
CA LEU A 79 -11.10 -8.35 13.03
C LEU A 79 -10.21 -9.50 12.55
N ASP A 80 -10.27 -10.66 13.22
CA ASP A 80 -9.50 -11.85 12.84
C ASP A 80 -9.75 -12.28 11.39
N ALA A 81 -10.99 -12.23 10.92
CA ALA A 81 -11.33 -12.57 9.54
C ALA A 81 -10.75 -11.55 8.54
N HIS A 82 -10.80 -10.26 8.84
CA HIS A 82 -10.22 -9.23 7.98
C HIS A 82 -8.69 -9.27 7.99
N ARG A 83 -8.04 -9.49 9.15
CA ARG A 83 -6.59 -9.69 9.26
C ARG A 83 -6.13 -10.91 8.49
N ALA A 84 -6.85 -12.02 8.61
CA ALA A 84 -6.55 -13.25 7.87
C ALA A 84 -6.69 -13.05 6.35
N ALA A 85 -7.76 -12.40 5.90
CA ALA A 85 -7.95 -12.07 4.49
C ALA A 85 -6.87 -11.13 3.95
N PHE A 86 -6.52 -10.08 4.70
CA PHE A 86 -5.44 -9.15 4.34
C PHE A 86 -4.10 -9.87 4.24
N ALA A 87 -3.75 -10.71 5.21
CA ALA A 87 -2.52 -11.50 5.18
C ALA A 87 -2.49 -12.48 4.00
N ALA A 88 -3.61 -13.10 3.66
CA ALA A 88 -3.73 -14.00 2.51
C ALA A 88 -3.60 -13.26 1.16
N ALA A 89 -4.09 -12.01 1.08
CA ALA A 89 -4.01 -11.18 -0.12
C ALA A 89 -2.71 -10.34 -0.21
N ALA A 90 -1.83 -10.42 0.78
CA ALA A 90 -0.70 -9.50 0.93
C ALA A 90 0.26 -9.51 -0.26
N GLU A 91 0.49 -10.67 -0.89
CA GLU A 91 1.26 -10.79 -2.14
C GLU A 91 0.62 -9.98 -3.27
N THR A 92 -0.64 -10.28 -3.58
CA THR A 92 -1.37 -9.65 -4.68
C THR A 92 -1.57 -8.15 -4.47
N LEU A 93 -1.75 -7.71 -3.21
CA LEU A 93 -1.76 -6.30 -2.87
C LEU A 93 -0.39 -5.67 -3.12
N TYR A 94 0.68 -6.33 -2.66
CA TYR A 94 2.03 -5.82 -2.89
C TYR A 94 2.36 -5.71 -4.38
N ASP A 95 1.95 -6.68 -5.21
CA ASP A 95 2.17 -6.66 -6.66
C ASP A 95 1.59 -5.40 -7.33
N VAL A 96 0.42 -4.93 -6.89
CA VAL A 96 -0.20 -3.71 -7.42
C VAL A 96 0.70 -2.51 -7.22
N VAL A 97 1.25 -2.31 -6.02
CA VAL A 97 2.13 -1.16 -5.75
C VAL A 97 3.52 -1.37 -6.32
N ALA A 98 4.06 -2.60 -6.26
CA ALA A 98 5.37 -2.95 -6.79
C ALA A 98 5.48 -2.66 -8.29
N ALA A 99 4.40 -2.81 -9.05
CA ALA A 99 4.35 -2.52 -10.48
C ALA A 99 4.69 -1.05 -10.85
N TYR A 100 4.60 -0.12 -9.90
CA TYR A 100 4.94 1.30 -10.11
C TYR A 100 6.39 1.63 -9.76
N PHE A 101 7.17 0.66 -9.26
CA PHE A 101 8.56 0.84 -8.83
C PHE A 101 9.55 0.26 -9.85
N PRO A 102 10.69 0.93 -10.14
CA PRO A 102 11.02 2.30 -9.77
C PRO A 102 10.20 3.32 -10.59
N VAL A 103 10.05 4.54 -10.06
CA VAL A 103 9.28 5.59 -10.72
C VAL A 103 9.98 6.00 -12.01
N SER A 104 9.30 5.85 -13.15
CA SER A 104 9.79 6.27 -14.47
C SER A 104 9.11 7.54 -15.00
N PHE A 105 8.34 8.21 -14.14
CA PHE A 105 7.51 9.36 -14.49
C PHE A 105 8.33 10.57 -14.98
N ARG A 106 7.88 11.16 -16.09
CA ARG A 106 8.36 12.44 -16.60
C ARG A 106 7.15 13.35 -16.85
N PRO A 107 7.03 14.50 -16.17
CA PRO A 107 5.92 15.42 -16.35
C PRO A 107 5.80 15.88 -17.82
N PRO A 108 4.58 15.88 -18.40
CA PRO A 108 4.35 16.48 -19.71
C PRO A 108 4.62 17.99 -19.69
N PRO A 109 5.09 18.59 -20.81
CA PRO A 109 5.20 20.04 -20.92
C PRO A 109 3.83 20.71 -20.76
N GLY A 110 3.71 21.68 -19.85
CA GLY A 110 2.47 22.45 -19.68
C GLY A 110 1.42 21.83 -18.77
N ASP A 111 1.77 20.80 -17.97
CA ASP A 111 0.85 20.24 -16.98
C ASP A 111 0.51 21.27 -15.88
N VAL A 112 -0.79 21.56 -15.74
CA VAL A 112 -1.34 22.47 -14.73
C VAL A 112 -1.32 21.86 -13.34
N VAL A 113 -1.44 20.53 -13.23
CA VAL A 113 -1.46 19.79 -11.97
C VAL A 113 -0.10 19.11 -11.81
N ARG A 114 0.87 19.88 -11.30
CA ARG A 114 2.28 19.48 -11.22
C ARG A 114 2.52 18.37 -10.17
N VAL A 115 2.16 17.13 -10.47
CA VAL A 115 2.70 15.98 -9.74
C VAL A 115 4.20 15.91 -10.00
N THR A 116 5.00 15.80 -8.95
CA THR A 116 6.45 15.65 -9.06
C THR A 116 6.86 14.18 -8.98
N HIS A 117 8.02 13.87 -9.55
CA HIS A 117 8.65 12.56 -9.36
C HIS A 117 8.83 12.24 -7.88
N GLU A 118 9.31 13.19 -7.08
CA GLU A 118 9.55 13.02 -5.65
C GLU A 118 8.26 12.71 -4.88
N GLN A 119 7.14 13.36 -5.22
CA GLN A 119 5.82 13.04 -4.64
C GLN A 119 5.42 11.60 -4.93
N LEU A 120 5.55 11.15 -6.18
CA LEU A 120 5.26 9.77 -6.55
C LEU A 120 6.18 8.78 -5.83
N ALA A 121 7.48 9.00 -5.88
CA ALA A 121 8.47 8.11 -5.27
C ALA A 121 8.28 8.01 -3.74
N ALA A 122 8.02 9.12 -3.06
CA ALA A 122 7.76 9.13 -1.62
C ALA A 122 6.45 8.41 -1.25
N THR A 123 5.36 8.68 -1.98
CA THR A 123 4.05 8.09 -1.68
C THR A 123 4.02 6.60 -2.01
N LEU A 124 4.63 6.21 -3.13
CA LEU A 124 4.79 4.80 -3.53
C LEU A 124 5.61 4.02 -2.50
N ARG A 125 6.72 4.60 -2.03
CA ARG A 125 7.53 4.00 -0.96
C ARG A 125 6.73 3.77 0.31
N GLY A 126 5.91 4.75 0.69
CA GLY A 126 4.97 4.62 1.82
C GLY A 126 4.00 3.46 1.61
N ALA A 127 3.44 3.32 0.41
CA ALA A 127 2.51 2.23 0.08
C ALA A 127 3.17 0.84 0.13
N MET A 128 4.36 0.69 -0.44
CA MET A 128 5.15 -0.54 -0.40
C MET A 128 5.53 -0.96 1.03
N CYS A 129 5.66 0.00 1.93
CA CYS A 129 6.05 -0.22 3.32
C CYS A 129 4.86 -0.16 4.30
N ALA A 130 3.62 -0.07 3.82
CA ALA A 130 2.45 0.23 4.65
C ALA A 130 2.09 -0.88 5.65
N SER A 131 2.52 -2.11 5.42
CA SER A 131 2.26 -3.25 6.30
C SER A 131 3.44 -4.20 6.37
N SER A 132 3.76 -4.70 7.57
CA SER A 132 4.75 -5.76 7.74
C SER A 132 4.38 -7.06 7.03
N ALA A 133 3.10 -7.25 6.68
CA ALA A 133 2.65 -8.37 5.86
C ALA A 133 3.33 -8.36 4.48
N TYR A 134 3.72 -7.21 3.94
CA TYR A 134 4.36 -7.11 2.64
C TYR A 134 5.85 -7.50 2.65
N ALA A 135 6.49 -7.57 3.82
CA ALA A 135 7.92 -7.78 3.95
C ALA A 135 8.50 -8.97 3.14
N PRO A 136 7.84 -10.16 3.09
CA PRO A 136 8.36 -11.30 2.33
C PRO A 136 8.58 -11.03 0.83
N TRP A 137 7.84 -10.09 0.26
CA TRP A 137 7.93 -9.68 -1.14
C TRP A 137 8.63 -8.33 -1.31
N ALA A 138 8.41 -7.42 -0.36
CA ALA A 138 8.96 -6.07 -0.42
C ALA A 138 10.47 -6.02 -0.31
N VAL A 139 11.01 -6.77 0.65
CA VAL A 139 12.45 -6.77 0.91
C VAL A 139 13.26 -7.33 -0.27
N PRO A 140 12.98 -8.53 -0.81
CA PRO A 140 13.72 -9.03 -1.95
C PRO A 140 13.54 -8.15 -3.19
N HIS A 141 12.32 -7.68 -3.49
CA HIS A 141 12.07 -6.80 -4.64
C HIS A 141 12.91 -5.52 -4.59
N VAL A 142 12.97 -4.85 -3.43
CA VAL A 142 13.74 -3.62 -3.27
C VAL A 142 15.24 -3.89 -3.32
N LEU A 143 15.71 -4.98 -2.70
CA LEU A 143 17.13 -5.38 -2.75
C LEU A 143 17.60 -5.65 -4.18
N GLU A 144 16.82 -6.38 -4.98
CA GLU A 144 17.11 -6.65 -6.39
C GLU A 144 17.15 -5.37 -7.23
N SER A 145 16.46 -4.32 -6.79
CA SER A 145 16.41 -3.04 -7.47
C SER A 145 17.62 -2.14 -7.19
N VAL A 146 18.44 -2.45 -6.18
CA VAL A 146 19.67 -1.71 -5.88
C VAL A 146 20.78 -2.15 -6.85
N ASP A 147 20.78 -1.53 -8.03
CA ASP A 147 21.72 -1.82 -9.10
C ASP A 147 22.52 -0.57 -9.50
N GLY A 148 23.80 -0.54 -9.15
CA GLY A 148 24.71 0.58 -9.43
C GLY A 148 24.97 0.87 -10.91
N SER A 149 24.50 0.01 -11.83
CA SER A 149 24.55 0.27 -13.27
C SER A 149 23.38 1.14 -13.77
N LYS A 150 22.34 1.34 -12.96
CA LYS A 150 21.15 2.15 -13.28
C LYS A 150 21.45 3.65 -13.17
N PRO A 151 20.60 4.53 -13.75
CA PRO A 151 20.70 5.97 -13.53
C PRO A 151 20.65 6.33 -12.05
N GLY A 152 21.43 7.35 -11.63
CA GLY A 152 21.56 7.72 -10.22
C GLY A 152 20.23 7.91 -9.49
N LEU A 153 19.26 8.59 -10.12
CA LEU A 153 17.92 8.77 -9.55
C LEU A 153 17.21 7.45 -9.21
N VAL A 154 17.35 6.42 -10.05
CA VAL A 154 16.75 5.09 -9.82
C VAL A 154 17.43 4.38 -8.66
N VAL A 155 18.76 4.51 -8.57
CA VAL A 155 19.55 3.95 -7.46
C VAL A 155 19.19 4.64 -6.13
N ASP A 156 19.07 5.97 -6.15
CA ASP A 156 18.68 6.76 -4.99
C ASP A 156 17.27 6.37 -4.49
N ASP A 157 16.32 6.17 -5.39
CA ASP A 157 14.98 5.68 -5.05
C ASP A 157 14.99 4.29 -4.44
N ALA A 158 15.79 3.36 -4.98
CA ALA A 158 15.94 2.01 -4.45
C ALA A 158 16.58 2.00 -3.06
N LEU A 159 17.62 2.80 -2.84
CA LEU A 159 18.25 2.95 -1.52
C LEU A 159 17.29 3.58 -0.51
N ALA A 160 16.52 4.60 -0.92
CA ALA A 160 15.51 5.21 -0.06
C ALA A 160 14.40 4.21 0.29
N ALA A 161 13.97 3.38 -0.67
CA ALA A 161 13.00 2.30 -0.43
C ALA A 161 13.56 1.24 0.54
N LEU A 162 14.83 0.88 0.43
CA LEU A 162 15.47 -0.09 1.33
C LEU A 162 15.53 0.45 2.77
N ALA A 163 15.87 1.72 2.94
CA ALA A 163 15.86 2.39 4.24
C ALA A 163 14.45 2.45 4.86
N ALA A 164 13.42 2.68 4.04
CA ALA A 164 12.03 2.66 4.48
C ALA A 164 11.57 1.25 4.90
N CYS A 165 11.94 0.20 4.14
CA CYS A 165 11.69 -1.19 4.52
C CYS A 165 12.29 -1.51 5.90
N GLY A 166 13.53 -1.10 6.13
CA GLY A 166 14.20 -1.28 7.43
C GLY A 166 13.46 -0.60 8.59
N SER A 167 12.91 0.59 8.35
CA SER A 167 12.15 1.36 9.35
C SER A 167 10.76 0.77 9.59
N ALA A 168 10.07 0.31 8.55
CA ALA A 168 8.70 -0.18 8.63
C ALA A 168 8.59 -1.64 9.12
N PHE A 169 9.48 -2.53 8.66
CA PHE A 169 9.38 -3.96 8.93
C PHE A 169 10.22 -4.40 10.14
N GLY A 170 11.25 -3.63 10.46
CA GLY A 170 12.19 -3.92 11.54
C GLY A 170 13.02 -5.20 11.32
N ARG A 171 13.90 -5.50 12.28
CA ARG A 171 14.91 -6.56 12.12
C ARG A 171 14.33 -7.95 11.85
N ARG A 172 13.22 -8.31 12.49
CA ARG A 172 12.67 -9.68 12.42
C ARG A 172 12.16 -10.02 11.03
N ALA A 173 11.52 -9.06 10.36
CA ALA A 173 11.00 -9.25 9.01
C ALA A 173 12.06 -9.04 7.93
N MET A 174 13.10 -8.24 8.20
CA MET A 174 14.24 -8.05 7.30
C MET A 174 15.24 -9.23 7.30
N ALA A 175 15.51 -9.83 8.48
CA ALA A 175 16.58 -10.81 8.66
C ALA A 175 16.57 -12.04 7.72
N PRO A 176 15.42 -12.58 7.27
CA PRO A 176 15.42 -13.70 6.33
C PRO A 176 15.96 -13.37 4.92
N HIS A 177 16.14 -12.09 4.60
CA HIS A 177 16.43 -11.61 3.25
C HIS A 177 17.78 -10.88 3.12
N MET A 178 18.50 -10.67 4.23
CA MET A 178 19.81 -10.01 4.29
C MET A 178 20.93 -11.02 4.47
#